data_AF-A0A941RP08-F1
#
_entry.id   AF-A0A941RP08-F1
#
_cell.length_a   1.000
_cell.length_b   1.000
_cell.length_c   1.000
_cell.angle_alpha   90.00
_cell.angle_beta   90.00
_cell.angle_gamma   90.00
#
_symmetry.space_group_name_H-M   'P 1'
#
loop_
_entity.id
_entity.type
_entity.pdbx_description
1 polymer ?
#
loop_
_entity_poly.entity_id
_entity_poly.type
_entity_poly.pdbx_seq_one_letter_code
_entity_poly.pdbx_strand_id
1 'polypeptide(L)' 'MADTETLNEIEQRIAILRDNLRELVEQAAAYSGAADESRNADRIAEQQAALDELLKKRDAMTKS' A
#
# COMPACT_ATOMS: atom_id res chain seq x y z
N MET A 1 15.75 18.52 7.80
CA MET A 1 16.20 17.49 6.84
C MET A 1 15.00 16.59 6.48
N ALA A 2 13.86 17.18 6.09
CA ALA A 2 12.56 16.48 6.15
C ALA A 2 11.99 16.03 4.80
N ASP A 3 12.57 16.40 3.65
CA ASP A 3 11.90 16.24 2.35
C ASP A 3 12.64 15.43 1.29
N THR A 4 13.72 14.72 1.64
CA THR A 4 14.44 13.90 0.65
C THR A 4 14.32 12.42 0.96
N GLU A 5 13.12 11.89 0.75
CA GLU A 5 12.96 10.45 0.53
C GLU A 5 13.68 10.10 -0.77
N THR A 6 14.60 9.14 -0.71
CA THR A 6 15.29 8.68 -1.93
C THR A 6 14.36 7.83 -2.78
N LEU A 7 14.59 7.75 -4.09
CA LEU A 7 13.83 6.87 -4.98
C LEU A 7 13.81 5.41 -4.47
N ASN A 8 14.95 4.94 -3.94
CA ASN A 8 15.09 3.60 -3.38
C ASN A 8 14.18 3.40 -2.14
N GLU A 9 14.10 4.38 -1.24
CA GLU A 9 13.20 4.31 -0.07
C GLU A 9 11.72 4.27 -0.49
N ILE A 10 11.33 5.04 -1.50
CA ILE A 10 9.96 5.01 -2.03
C ILE A 10 9.66 3.64 -2.65
N GLU A 11 10.59 3.08 -3.44
CA GLU A 11 10.44 1.75 -4.01
C GLU A 11 10.35 0.64 -2.96
N GLN A 12 11.15 0.72 -1.88
CA GLN A 12 11.07 -0.21 -0.75
C GLN A 12 9.69 -0.14 -0.07
N ARG A 13 9.18 1.06 0.20
CA ARG A 13 7.86 1.22 0.81
C ARG A 13 6.73 0.75 -0.10
N ILE A 14 6.84 0.97 -1.41
CA ILE A 14 5.90 0.43 -2.40
C ILE A 14 5.90 -1.10 -2.36
N ALA A 15 7.06 -1.74 -2.26
CA ALA A 15 7.15 -3.19 -2.14
C ALA A 15 6.45 -3.71 -0.88
N ILE A 16 6.72 -3.08 0.27
CA ILE A 16 6.07 -3.43 1.54
C ILE A 16 4.55 -3.30 1.47
N LEU A 17 4.03 -2.19 0.92
CA LEU A 17 2.58 -2.00 0.79
C LEU A 17 1.93 -3.02 -0.14
N ARG A 18 2.60 -3.41 -1.23
CA ARG A 18 2.10 -4.43 -2.16
C ARG A 18 2.04 -5.80 -1.53
N ASP A 19 3.05 -6.17 -0.74
CA ASP A 19 3.04 -7.44 -0.03
C ASP A 19 1.97 -7.47 1.06
N ASN A 20 1.83 -6.38 1.83
CA ASN A 20 0.76 -6.25 2.83
C ASN A 20 -0.64 -6.33 2.19
N LEU A 21 -0.86 -5.68 1.03
CA LEU A 21 -2.11 -5.77 0.29
C LEU A 21 -2.41 -7.21 -0.17
N ARG A 22 -1.40 -7.94 -0.63
CA ARG A 22 -1.55 -9.36 -1.00
C ARG A 22 -2.00 -10.18 0.20
N GLU A 23 -1.33 -10.05 1.34
CA GLU A 23 -1.68 -10.76 2.57
C GLU A 23 -3.09 -10.42 3.06
N LEU A 24 -3.49 -9.15 2.99
CA LEU A 24 -4.83 -8.73 3.39
C LEU A 24 -5.92 -9.30 2.47
N VAL A 25 -5.68 -9.35 1.17
CA VAL A 25 -6.61 -9.96 0.21
C VAL A 25 -6.73 -11.46 0.45
N GLU A 26 -5.62 -12.15 0.72
CA GLU A 26 -5.63 -13.58 1.08
C GLU A 26 -6.38 -13.83 2.39
N GLN A 27 -6.19 -12.99 3.40
CA GLN A 27 -6.92 -13.06 4.67
C GLN A 27 -8.42 -12.80 4.47
N ALA A 28 -8.80 -11.79 3.68
CA ALA A 28 -10.19 -11.50 3.37
C ALA A 28 -10.88 -12.66 2.63
N ALA A 29 -10.15 -13.35 1.73
CA ALA A 29 -10.65 -14.54 1.05
C ALA A 29 -10.77 -15.76 1.98
N ALA A 30 -9.90 -15.87 2.99
CA ALA A 30 -9.89 -16.99 3.95
C ALA A 30 -10.93 -16.85 5.09
N TYR A 31 -11.22 -15.63 5.54
CA TYR A 31 -12.14 -15.34 6.64
C TYR A 31 -13.41 -14.64 6.13
N SER A 32 -14.38 -15.40 5.60
CA SER A 32 -15.66 -14.87 5.09
C SER A 32 -16.72 -14.64 6.20
N GLY A 33 -16.34 -13.96 7.27
CA GLY A 33 -17.24 -13.54 8.35
C GLY A 33 -17.56 -12.05 8.24
N ALA A 34 -18.84 -11.67 8.29
CA ALA A 34 -19.31 -10.30 8.01
C ALA A 34 -18.59 -9.18 8.81
N ALA A 35 -18.14 -9.44 10.03
CA ALA A 35 -17.41 -8.47 10.85
C ALA A 35 -15.93 -8.34 10.47
N ASP A 36 -15.30 -9.42 10.00
CA ASP A 36 -13.91 -9.45 9.58
C ASP A 36 -13.76 -8.92 8.14
N GLU A 37 -14.76 -9.12 7.29
CA GLU A 37 -14.81 -8.57 5.93
C GLU A 37 -14.77 -7.04 5.91
N SER A 38 -15.54 -6.34 6.75
CA SER A 38 -15.54 -4.87 6.81
C SER A 38 -14.20 -4.31 7.27
N ARG A 39 -13.59 -4.92 8.31
CA ARG A 39 -12.29 -4.48 8.84
C ARG A 39 -11.16 -4.72 7.84
N ASN A 40 -11.20 -5.83 7.11
CA ASN A 40 -10.21 -6.12 6.08
C ASN A 40 -10.39 -5.18 4.87
N ALA A 41 -11.63 -4.87 4.49
CA ALA A 41 -11.92 -3.92 3.42
C ALA A 41 -11.38 -2.52 3.73
N ASP A 42 -11.60 -2.01 4.96
CA ASP A 42 -11.09 -0.69 5.38
C ASP A 42 -9.56 -0.64 5.33
N ARG A 43 -8.88 -1.68 5.85
CA ARG A 43 -7.40 -1.77 5.83
C ARG A 43 -6.83 -1.87 4.40
N ILE A 44 -7.50 -2.59 3.52
CA ILE A 44 -7.13 -2.68 2.10
C ILE A 44 -7.25 -1.29 1.46
N ALA A 45 -8.35 -0.57 1.70
CA ALA A 45 -8.56 0.76 1.16
C ALA A 45 -7.49 1.77 1.64
N GLU A 46 -7.15 1.75 2.92
CA GLU A 46 -6.10 2.59 3.49
C GLU A 46 -4.72 2.31 2.85
N GLN A 47 -4.36 1.04 2.70
CA GLN A 47 -3.07 0.68 2.10
C GLN A 47 -3.01 0.97 0.61
N GLN A 48 -4.13 0.80 -0.11
CA GLN A 48 -4.21 1.17 -1.52
C GLN A 48 -4.03 2.68 -1.71
N ALA A 49 -4.65 3.50 -0.87
CA ALA A 49 -4.47 4.96 -0.91
C ALA A 49 -3.01 5.36 -0.64
N ALA A 50 -2.37 4.74 0.36
CA ALA A 50 -0.96 4.98 0.64
C ALA A 50 -0.04 4.56 -0.52
N LEU A 51 -0.35 3.42 -1.17
CA LEU A 51 0.37 2.94 -2.34
C LEU A 51 0.24 3.93 -3.49
N ASP A 52 -0.96 4.41 -3.78
CA ASP A 52 -1.22 5.36 -4.86
C ASP A 52 -0.43 6.67 -4.68
N GLU A 53 -0.36 7.20 -3.46
CA GLU A 53 0.45 8.39 -3.16
C GLU A 53 1.95 8.16 -3.38
N LEU A 54 2.49 6.99 -2.98
CA LEU A 54 3.89 6.66 -3.23
C LEU A 54 4.18 6.45 -4.72
N LEU A 55 3.25 5.85 -5.47
CA LEU A 55 3.38 5.69 -6.92
C LEU A 55 3.42 7.06 -7.61
N LYS A 56 2.56 8.01 -7.21
CA LYS A 56 2.59 9.40 -7.73
C LYS A 56 3.93 10.08 -7.42
N LYS A 57 4.43 9.94 -6.19
CA LYS A 57 5.70 10.53 -5.76
C LYS A 57 6.88 9.96 -6.55
N ARG A 58 6.93 8.63 -6.72
CA ARG A 58 7.93 7.97 -7.58
C ARG A 58 7.85 8.46 -9.01
N ASP A 59 6.67 8.49 -9.61
CA ASP A 59 6.47 8.91 -11.00
C ASP A 59 6.95 10.35 -11.23
N ALA A 60 6.72 11.25 -10.28
CA ALA A 60 7.23 12.62 -10.32
C ALA A 60 8.77 12.70 -10.31
N MET A 61 9.44 11.74 -9.66
CA MET A 61 10.90 11.66 -9.60
C MET A 61 11.51 11.00 -10.84
N THR A 62 10.81 10.05 -11.47
CA THR A 62 11.34 9.29 -12.62
C THR A 62 10.96 9.87 -13.99
N LYS A 63 9.95 10.75 -14.08
CA LYS A 63 9.53 11.41 -15.32
C LYS A 63 10.36 12.67 -15.70
N SER A 64 11.60 12.77 -15.20
CA SER A 64 12.53 13.85 -15.56
C SER A 64 13.29 13.54 -16.84
#